data_AF-A0A8J3LLV6-F1
#
_entry.id   AF-A0A8J3LLV6-F1
#
_cell.length_a   1.000
_cell.length_b   1.000
_cell.length_c   1.000
_cell.angle_alpha   90.00
_cell.angle_beta   90.00
_cell.angle_gamma   90.00
#
_symmetry.space_group_name_H-M   'P 1'
#
loop_
_entity.id
_entity.type
_entity.pdbx_description
1 polymer ?
#
loop_
_entity_poly.entity_id
_entity_poly.type
_entity_poly.pdbx_seq_one_letter_code
_entity_poly.pdbx_strand_id
1 'polypeptide(L)'
;MKCSRQLELSAAERAFLAPAAPDAVVFCDLQGRHPEPHVATGVETWGGTWWVHWSDCGREIVKKQRCPGQADHGCLLPLGHPGAHSYQLSRQRLINA
;
A
#
# COMPACT_ATOMS: atom_id res chain seq x y z
N MET A 1 -1.21 -7.89 -11.10
CA MET A 1 -2.08 -6.69 -11.27
C MET A 1 -2.37 -6.13 -9.89
N LYS A 2 -2.42 -4.79 -9.74
CA LYS A 2 -2.74 -4.11 -8.47
C LYS A 2 -4.20 -4.32 -8.10
N CYS A 3 -4.52 -4.28 -6.81
CA CYS A 3 -5.90 -4.31 -6.33
C CYS A 3 -6.63 -3.02 -6.75
N SER A 4 -7.89 -3.15 -7.17
CA SER A 4 -8.71 -2.01 -7.62
C SER A 4 -9.56 -1.39 -6.50
N ARG A 5 -9.45 -1.92 -5.27
CA ARG A 5 -10.21 -1.41 -4.13
C ARG A 5 -9.69 -0.04 -3.74
N GLN A 6 -10.63 0.88 -3.55
CA GLN A 6 -10.37 2.26 -3.21
C GLN A 6 -10.96 2.61 -1.86
N LEU A 7 -10.46 3.66 -1.25
CA LEU A 7 -10.94 4.22 -0.01
C LEU A 7 -10.97 5.74 -0.11
N GLU A 8 -12.14 6.30 0.15
CA GLU A 8 -12.28 7.73 0.40
C GLU A 8 -11.87 8.01 1.86
N LEU A 9 -10.85 8.84 2.02
CA LEU A 9 -10.38 9.25 3.34
C LEU A 9 -11.34 10.30 3.92
N SER A 10 -11.60 10.28 5.23
CA SER A 10 -12.30 11.37 5.92
C SER A 10 -11.44 12.64 6.00
N ALA A 11 -12.05 13.78 6.33
CA ALA A 11 -11.31 15.05 6.45
C ALA A 11 -10.12 14.97 7.42
N ALA A 12 -10.28 14.29 8.56
CA ALA A 12 -9.21 14.12 9.54
C ALA A 12 -8.09 13.21 9.00
N GLU A 13 -8.44 12.11 8.35
CA GLU A 13 -7.46 11.19 7.75
C GLU A 13 -6.71 11.86 6.59
N ARG A 14 -7.40 12.68 5.78
CA ARG A 14 -6.78 13.48 4.71
C ARG A 14 -5.79 14.49 5.28
N ALA A 15 -6.19 15.25 6.31
CA ALA A 15 -5.31 16.21 6.96
C ALA A 15 -4.02 15.56 7.49
N PHE A 16 -4.08 14.29 7.89
CA PHE A 16 -2.92 13.55 8.38
C PHE A 16 -2.09 12.87 7.28
N LEU A 17 -2.73 12.08 6.42
CA LEU A 17 -2.05 11.21 5.44
C LEU A 17 -1.70 11.92 4.14
N ALA A 18 -2.45 12.94 3.76
CA ALA A 18 -2.30 13.62 2.48
C ALA A 18 -2.56 15.13 2.64
N PRO A 19 -1.81 15.84 3.52
CA PRO A 19 -2.09 17.25 3.84
C PRO A 19 -2.04 18.18 2.62
N ALA A 20 -1.35 17.78 1.54
CA ALA A 20 -1.26 18.51 0.29
C ALA A 20 -2.31 18.10 -0.77
N ALA A 21 -3.14 17.08 -0.51
CA ALA A 21 -4.16 16.57 -1.44
C ALA A 21 -5.56 16.60 -0.78
N PRO A 22 -6.32 17.68 -1.00
CA PRO A 22 -7.57 17.93 -0.27
C PRO A 22 -8.70 16.91 -0.56
N ASP A 23 -8.68 16.26 -1.72
CA ASP A 23 -9.70 15.31 -2.21
C ASP A 23 -9.11 13.90 -2.43
N ALA A 24 -8.43 13.35 -1.43
CA ALA A 24 -7.70 12.10 -1.57
C ALA A 24 -8.60 10.85 -1.52
N VAL A 25 -8.75 10.20 -2.67
CA VAL A 25 -9.08 8.77 -2.80
C VAL A 25 -7.77 7.99 -2.88
N VAL A 26 -7.61 6.98 -2.04
CA VAL A 26 -6.44 6.09 -2.08
C VAL A 26 -6.80 4.74 -2.66
N PHE A 27 -5.86 4.13 -3.37
CA PHE A 27 -6.01 2.79 -3.96
C PHE A 27 -5.18 1.78 -3.21
N CYS A 28 -5.72 0.57 -3.06
CA CYS A 28 -5.03 -0.52 -2.40
C CYS A 28 -3.71 -0.84 -3.12
N ASP A 29 -2.61 -0.76 -2.39
CA ASP A 29 -1.25 -1.01 -2.86
C ASP A 29 -0.94 -2.51 -3.03
N LEU A 30 -1.79 -3.41 -2.53
CA LEU A 30 -1.59 -4.86 -2.62
C LEU A 30 -1.93 -5.44 -4.01
N GLN A 31 -1.50 -6.69 -4.22
CA GLN A 31 -1.85 -7.49 -5.39
C GLN A 31 -3.36 -7.71 -5.47
N GLY A 32 -3.94 -7.61 -6.67
CA GLY A 32 -5.37 -7.84 -6.88
C GLY A 32 -5.83 -9.26 -6.51
N ARG A 33 -7.10 -9.37 -6.08
CA ARG A 33 -7.75 -10.59 -5.56
C ARG A 33 -7.14 -11.13 -4.25
N HIS A 34 -6.38 -10.33 -3.51
CA HIS A 34 -5.94 -10.70 -2.16
C HIS A 34 -7.12 -10.77 -1.18
N PRO A 35 -7.12 -11.70 -0.20
CA PRO A 35 -8.17 -11.81 0.81
C PRO A 35 -7.95 -10.90 2.03
N GLU A 36 -6.71 -10.42 2.22
CA GLU A 36 -6.33 -9.61 3.37
C GLU A 36 -6.98 -8.22 3.36
N PRO A 37 -7.04 -7.52 4.51
CA PRO A 37 -7.35 -6.10 4.55
C PRO A 37 -6.51 -5.31 3.55
N HIS A 38 -7.14 -4.33 2.92
CA HIS A 38 -6.51 -3.45 1.96
C HIS A 38 -5.59 -2.46 2.65
N VAL A 39 -4.57 -1.99 1.95
CA VAL A 39 -3.63 -1.01 2.48
C VAL A 39 -3.18 -0.04 1.41
N ALA A 40 -2.96 1.23 1.78
CA ALA A 40 -2.40 2.25 0.92
C ALA A 40 -1.38 3.10 1.67
N THR A 41 -0.35 3.53 0.95
CA THR A 41 0.67 4.44 1.46
C THR A 41 0.02 5.79 1.73
N GLY A 42 0.17 6.30 2.95
CA GLY A 42 -0.29 7.62 3.33
C GLY A 42 0.83 8.65 3.26
N VAL A 43 1.44 8.93 4.41
CA VAL A 43 2.51 9.93 4.55
C VAL A 43 3.83 9.29 4.96
N GLU A 44 4.90 9.76 4.34
CA GLU A 44 6.27 9.45 4.72
C GLU A 44 6.83 10.58 5.60
N THR A 45 7.32 10.22 6.78
CA THR A 45 7.91 11.17 7.72
C THR A 45 9.32 10.70 8.10
N TRP A 46 10.11 11.60 8.69
CA TRP A 46 11.39 11.24 9.31
C TRP A 46 11.27 10.10 10.34
N GLY A 47 10.12 9.99 10.99
CA GLY A 47 9.86 8.93 11.97
C GLY A 47 9.47 7.59 11.35
N GLY A 48 9.19 7.51 10.05
CA GLY A 48 8.71 6.31 9.36
C GLY A 48 7.52 6.57 8.43
N THR A 49 6.99 5.50 7.84
CA THR A 49 5.86 5.55 6.90
C THR A 49 4.54 5.21 7.60
N TRP A 50 3.52 6.02 7.34
CA TRP A 50 2.16 5.80 7.78
C TRP A 50 1.33 5.21 6.64
N TRP A 51 0.49 4.26 7.02
CA TRP A 51 -0.32 3.46 6.12
C TRP A 51 -1.77 3.54 6.59
N VAL A 52 -2.71 3.53 5.66
CA VAL A 52 -4.11 3.27 5.98
C VAL A 52 -4.41 1.83 5.64
N HIS A 53 -4.98 1.09 6.60
CA HIS A 53 -5.48 -0.27 6.43
C HIS A 53 -7.00 -0.25 6.51
N TRP A 54 -7.70 -0.98 5.63
CA TRP A 54 -9.16 -1.04 5.66
C TRP A 54 -9.73 -2.36 5.18
N SER A 55 -10.92 -2.68 5.69
CA SER A 55 -11.78 -3.76 5.25
C SER A 55 -13.24 -3.25 5.19
N ASP A 56 -14.18 -4.14 4.91
CA ASP A 56 -15.61 -3.80 4.97
C ASP A 56 -16.09 -3.53 6.41
N CYS A 57 -15.34 -3.96 7.44
CA CYS A 57 -15.71 -3.81 8.85
C CYS A 57 -15.14 -2.55 9.50
N GLY A 58 -14.21 -1.84 8.84
CA GLY A 58 -13.56 -0.67 9.41
C GLY A 58 -12.19 -0.37 8.80
N ARG A 59 -11.56 0.66 9.34
CA ARG A 59 -10.24 1.12 8.90
C ARG A 59 -9.42 1.68 10.04
N GLU A 60 -8.10 1.66 9.86
CA GLU A 60 -7.12 2.15 10.82
C GLU A 60 -5.95 2.81 10.09
N ILE A 61 -5.28 3.73 10.78
CA ILE A 61 -4.01 4.32 10.33
C ILE A 61 -2.91 3.75 11.21
N VAL A 62 -1.94 3.10 10.57
CA VAL A 62 -0.85 2.40 11.27
C VAL A 62 0.50 2.89 10.79
N LYS A 63 1.43 2.97 11.73
CA LYS A 63 2.83 3.23 11.41
C LYS A 63 3.54 1.90 11.21
N LYS A 64 4.08 1.68 10.01
CA LYS A 64 4.78 0.44 9.69
C LYS A 64 6.00 0.72 8.82
N GLN A 65 7.07 -0.02 9.08
CA GLN A 65 8.27 0.03 8.25
C GLN A 65 7.92 -0.42 6.83
N ARG A 66 8.61 0.15 5.83
CA ARG A 66 8.56 -0.41 4.47
C ARG A 66 9.22 -1.77 4.45
N CYS A 67 8.73 -2.61 3.56
CA CYS A 67 9.38 -3.86 3.23
C CYS A 67 10.75 -3.54 2.63
N PRO A 68 11.87 -4.02 3.20
CA PRO A 68 13.19 -3.79 2.64
C PRO A 68 13.45 -4.66 1.39
N GLY A 69 12.41 -5.04 0.64
CA GLY A 69 12.42 -6.10 -0.38
C GLY A 69 13.67 -6.07 -1.25
N GLN A 70 14.26 -7.26 -1.47
CA GLN A 70 15.64 -7.51 -1.92
C GLN A 70 16.32 -6.31 -2.59
N ALA A 71 17.22 -5.69 -1.81
CA ALA A 71 18.38 -4.83 -2.08
C ALA A 71 18.40 -3.91 -3.33
N ASP A 72 17.94 -4.35 -4.50
CA ASP A 72 18.18 -3.69 -5.77
C ASP A 72 16.94 -2.99 -6.36
N HIS A 73 15.72 -3.30 -5.88
CA HIS A 73 14.47 -2.75 -6.44
C HIS A 73 13.47 -2.20 -5.42
N GLY A 74 13.77 -2.28 -4.12
CA GLY A 74 13.05 -1.60 -3.03
C GLY A 74 11.54 -1.78 -3.06
N CYS A 75 11.02 -2.82 -2.41
CA CYS A 75 9.57 -2.95 -2.26
C CYS A 75 9.00 -1.75 -1.47
N LEU A 76 8.02 -1.03 -2.04
CA LEU A 76 7.44 0.12 -1.36
C LEU A 76 6.32 -0.26 -0.38
N LEU A 77 5.88 -1.52 -0.36
CA LEU A 77 4.78 -2.00 0.49
C LEU A 77 5.15 -2.07 1.98
N PRO A 78 4.18 -2.14 2.90
CA PRO A 78 4.46 -2.33 4.32
C PRO A 78 5.18 -3.68 4.58
N LEU A 79 6.02 -3.72 5.61
CA LEU A 79 6.73 -4.94 6.02
C LEU A 79 5.75 -6.11 6.26
N GLY A 80 6.04 -7.29 5.71
CA GLY A 80 5.17 -8.47 5.84
C GLY A 80 3.87 -8.38 5.03
N HIS A 81 3.85 -7.60 3.95
CA HIS A 81 2.71 -7.55 3.03
C HIS A 81 2.44 -8.93 2.39
N PRO A 82 1.18 -9.25 2.05
CA PRO A 82 0.86 -10.42 1.24
C PRO A 82 1.30 -10.22 -0.23
N GLY A 83 1.43 -11.32 -0.96
CA GLY A 83 1.74 -11.34 -2.39
C GLY A 83 3.23 -11.26 -2.73
N ALA A 84 3.56 -11.53 -4.00
CA ALA A 84 4.92 -11.45 -4.49
C ALA A 84 5.37 -9.98 -4.65
N HIS A 85 6.68 -9.73 -4.52
CA HIS A 85 7.22 -8.40 -4.77
C HIS A 85 6.99 -7.98 -6.23
N SER A 86 6.70 -6.69 -6.45
CA SER A 86 6.32 -6.15 -7.77
C SER A 86 7.30 -6.50 -8.90
N TYR A 87 8.60 -6.63 -8.60
CA TYR A 87 9.65 -7.03 -9.56
C TYR A 87 9.67 -8.53 -9.93
N GLN A 88 9.06 -9.42 -9.14
CA GLN A 88 8.90 -10.83 -9.50
C GLN A 88 7.81 -11.05 -10.56
N LEU A 89 6.85 -10.12 -10.68
CA LEU A 89 5.79 -10.18 -11.69
C LEU A 89 6.32 -9.92 -13.11
N SER A 90 7.44 -9.19 -13.25
CA SER A 90 8.13 -8.93 -14.52
C SER A 90 9.03 -10.09 -14.99
N ARG A 91 9.54 -10.96 -14.09
CA ARG A 91 10.37 -12.11 -14.48
C ARG A 91 9.57 -13.35 -14.90
N GLN A 92 8.36 -13.56 -14.38
CA GLN A 92 7.54 -14.72 -14.75
C GLN A 92 7.00 -14.65 -16.19
N ARG A 93 6.98 -13.47 -16.82
CA ARG A 93 6.58 -13.30 -18.23
C ARG A 93 7.68 -13.62 -19.25
N LEU A 94 8.94 -13.74 -18.81
CA LEU A 94 10.09 -13.97 -19.70
C LEU A 94 10.59 -15.41 -19.72
N ILE A 95 10.04 -16.27 -18.86
CA ILE A 95 10.43 -17.70 -18.77
C ILE A 95 9.38 -18.61 -19.46
N ASN A 96 8.19 -18.06 -19.75
CA ASN A 96 7.10 -18.77 -20.44
C ASN A 96 6.80 -18.19 -21.84
N ALA A 97 7.75 -17.45 -22.43
CA ALA A 97 7.67 -16.89 -23.77
C ALA A 97 8.74 -17.52 -24.68
#